data_AF-A0A3C0SWR8-F1
#
_entry.id   AF-A0A3C0SWR8-F1
#
_cell.length_a   1.000
_cell.length_b   1.000
_cell.length_c   1.000
_cell.angle_alpha   90.00
_cell.angle_beta   90.00
_cell.angle_gamma   90.00
#
_symmetry.space_group_name_H-M   'P 1'
#
loop_
_entity.id
_entity.type
_entity.pdbx_description
1 polymer ?
#
loop_
_entity_poly.entity_id
_entity_poly.type
_entity_poly.pdbx_seq_one_letter_code
_entity_poly.pdbx_strand_id
1 'polypeptide(L)'
;MIMSNKLTQNIGKIFIYIILFIGLILILFPLYITIVTALKTPAESAQSFFSLPGGLYLENFKKVIEKAHFFSYVKNSVIITVLSLLGEIIIVPAFAYAISRNKDKWYFKIIYIMTIV
;
A
#
# COMPACT_ATOMS: atom_id res chain seq x y z
N MET A 1 12.86 -21.44 -33.52
CA MET A 1 13.94 -20.74 -32.80
C MET A 1 13.94 -19.29 -33.28
N ILE A 2 13.13 -18.42 -32.65
CA ILE A 2 13.04 -17.01 -33.06
C ILE A 2 14.11 -16.25 -32.29
N MET A 3 15.16 -15.86 -33.00
CA MET A 3 16.26 -15.05 -32.46
C MET A 3 15.73 -13.63 -32.25
N SER A 4 15.22 -13.36 -31.05
CA SER A 4 14.76 -12.03 -30.64
C SER A 4 15.95 -11.07 -30.72
N ASN A 5 15.84 -10.06 -31.58
CA ASN A 5 16.87 -9.05 -31.79
C ASN A 5 17.10 -8.26 -30.49
N LYS A 6 18.36 -8.13 -30.05
CA LYS A 6 18.72 -7.42 -28.79
C LYS A 6 18.14 -5.99 -28.73
N LEU A 7 17.96 -5.34 -29.87
CA LEU A 7 17.32 -4.03 -30.00
C LEU A 7 15.85 -4.03 -29.57
N THR A 8 15.06 -5.01 -30.02
CA THR A 8 13.63 -5.14 -29.65
C THR A 8 13.47 -5.44 -28.15
N GLN A 9 14.42 -6.16 -27.56
CA GLN A 9 14.44 -6.42 -26.12
C GLN A 9 14.75 -5.18 -25.28
N ASN A 10 15.64 -4.29 -25.75
CA ASN A 10 15.99 -3.07 -25.04
C ASN A 10 14.85 -2.04 -25.07
N ILE A 11 14.13 -1.94 -26.19
CA ILE A 11 12.94 -1.06 -26.31
C ILE A 11 11.84 -1.53 -25.34
N GLY A 12 11.59 -2.83 -25.24
CA GLY A 12 10.64 -3.39 -24.29
C GLY A 12 11.00 -3.07 -22.83
N LYS A 13 12.29 -3.15 -22.48
CA LYS A 13 12.77 -2.78 -21.14
C LYS A 13 12.57 -1.29 -20.83
N ILE A 14 12.89 -0.40 -21.78
CA ILE A 14 12.70 1.05 -21.61
C ILE A 14 11.22 1.36 -21.35
N PHE A 15 10.31 0.74 -22.12
CA PHE A 15 8.87 0.90 -21.92
C PHE A 15 8.43 0.44 -20.52
N ILE A 16 8.91 -0.71 -20.05
CA ILE A 16 8.64 -1.20 -18.69
C ILE A 16 9.16 -0.20 -17.64
N TYR A 17 10.38 0.32 -17.80
CA TYR A 17 10.94 1.31 -16.87
C TYR A 17 10.13 2.61 -16.84
N ILE A 18 9.60 3.07 -17.98
CA ILE A 18 8.71 4.23 -18.03
C ILE A 18 7.43 3.96 -17.23
N ILE A 19 6.81 2.78 -17.40
CA ILE A 19 5.61 2.41 -16.62
C ILE A 19 5.92 2.36 -15.13
N LEU A 20 7.02 1.72 -14.74
CA LEU A 20 7.45 1.65 -13.33
C LEU A 20 7.71 3.04 -12.75
N PHE A 21 8.34 3.92 -13.52
CA PHE A 21 8.61 5.30 -13.12
C PHE A 21 7.33 6.12 -12.94
N ILE A 22 6.35 5.96 -13.83
CA ILE A 22 5.03 6.59 -13.68
C ILE A 22 4.33 6.04 -12.43
N GLY A 23 4.33 4.73 -12.22
CA GLY A 23 3.78 4.09 -11.03
C GLY A 23 4.43 4.60 -9.74
N LEU A 24 5.75 4.78 -9.75
CA LEU A 24 6.49 5.38 -8.64
C LEU A 24 6.02 6.81 -8.35
N ILE A 25 5.91 7.66 -9.36
CA ILE A 25 5.42 9.04 -9.18
C ILE A 25 4.00 9.05 -8.61
N LEU A 26 3.11 8.17 -9.11
CA LEU A 26 1.74 8.07 -8.63
C LEU A 26 1.64 7.68 -7.15
N ILE A 27 2.59 6.90 -6.63
CA ILE A 27 2.65 6.52 -5.22
C ILE A 27 3.32 7.62 -4.38
N LEU A 28 4.45 8.17 -4.86
CA LEU A 28 5.23 9.15 -4.12
C LEU A 28 4.55 10.52 -4.03
N PHE A 29 3.77 10.91 -5.03
CA PHE A 29 3.09 12.19 -5.06
C PHE A 29 2.10 12.39 -3.89
N PRO A 30 1.11 11.50 -3.64
CA PRO A 30 0.23 11.64 -2.49
C PRO A 30 0.97 11.49 -1.14
N LEU A 31 2.02 10.67 -1.10
CA LEU A 31 2.87 10.55 0.09
C LEU A 31 3.60 11.87 0.41
N TYR A 32 4.17 12.52 -0.61
CA TYR A 32 4.79 13.84 -0.51
C TYR A 32 3.81 14.87 0.05
N ILE A 33 2.60 14.94 -0.51
CA ILE A 33 1.57 15.87 -0.04
C ILE A 33 1.19 15.61 1.41
N THR A 34 1.07 14.35 1.82
CA THR A 34 0.74 13.99 3.19
C THR A 34 1.81 14.48 4.17
N ILE A 35 3.09 14.27 3.85
CA ILE A 35 4.22 14.68 4.70
C ILE A 35 4.30 16.21 4.77
N VAL A 36 4.23 16.90 3.64
CA VAL A 36 4.31 18.36 3.58
C VAL A 36 3.14 19.00 4.33
N THR A 37 1.93 18.49 4.17
CA THR A 37 0.74 19.02 4.84
C THR A 37 0.80 18.80 6.35
N ALA A 38 1.34 17.66 6.81
CA ALA A 38 1.51 17.39 8.24
C ALA A 38 2.46 18.40 8.91
N LEU A 39 3.45 18.93 8.17
CA LEU A 39 4.48 19.85 8.65
C LEU A 39 4.15 21.34 8.43
N LYS A 40 3.03 21.67 7.78
CA LYS A 40 2.61 23.06 7.47
C LYS A 40 1.56 23.58 8.44
N THR A 41 1.50 24.90 8.59
CA THR A 41 0.34 25.53 9.23
C THR A 41 -0.93 25.37 8.37
N PRO A 42 -2.13 25.35 8.96
CA PRO A 42 -3.38 25.32 8.20
C PRO A 42 -3.51 26.47 7.19
N ALA A 43 -2.96 27.65 7.53
CA ALA A 43 -2.96 28.82 6.65
C ALA A 43 -2.04 28.64 5.43
N GLU A 44 -0.83 28.10 5.61
CA GLU A 44 0.09 27.79 4.49
C GLU A 44 -0.47 26.70 3.58
N SER A 45 -1.09 25.66 4.15
CA SER A 45 -1.76 24.62 3.37
C SER A 45 -2.94 25.14 2.55
N ALA A 46 -3.66 26.15 3.05
CA ALA A 46 -4.78 26.77 2.34
C ALA A 46 -4.30 27.72 1.22
N GLN A 47 -3.18 28.42 1.41
CA GLN A 47 -2.62 29.31 0.38
C GLN A 47 -1.91 28.55 -0.73
N SER A 48 -1.15 27.50 -0.38
CA SER A 48 -0.38 26.73 -1.35
C SER A 48 -0.25 25.27 -0.92
N PHE A 49 -1.04 24.43 -1.59
CA PHE A 49 -1.13 23.01 -1.28
C PHE A 49 0.13 22.23 -1.68
N PHE A 50 0.73 22.55 -2.83
CA PHE A 50 1.86 21.80 -3.40
C PHE A 50 3.25 22.32 -3.03
N SER A 51 3.35 23.53 -2.45
CA SER A 51 4.64 24.12 -2.07
C SER A 51 5.30 23.37 -0.92
N LEU A 52 6.60 23.59 -0.73
CA LEU A 52 7.32 23.11 0.45
C LEU A 52 6.89 23.90 1.71
N PRO A 53 7.04 23.33 2.92
CA PRO A 53 6.77 24.05 4.16
C PRO A 53 7.75 25.21 4.34
N GLY A 54 7.28 26.38 4.80
CA GLY A 54 8.15 27.52 5.14
C GLY A 54 9.00 27.28 6.38
N GLY A 55 8.57 26.34 7.24
CA GLY A 55 9.28 25.86 8.42
C GLY A 55 8.65 24.57 8.98
N LEU A 56 9.27 23.97 9.99
CA LEU A 56 8.73 22.75 10.62
C LEU A 56 7.64 23.10 11.65
N TYR A 57 6.38 22.94 11.27
CA TYR A 57 5.24 23.18 12.15
C TYR A 57 4.79 21.88 12.87
N LEU A 58 5.33 21.65 14.07
CA LEU A 58 5.05 20.42 14.84
C LEU A 58 3.75 20.47 15.66
N GLU A 59 3.08 21.62 15.73
CA GLU A 59 1.85 21.78 16.53
C GLU A 59 0.71 20.89 16.03
N ASN A 60 0.68 20.55 14.74
CA ASN A 60 -0.27 19.58 14.18
C ASN A 60 -0.15 18.21 14.87
N PHE A 61 1.08 17.75 15.14
CA PHE A 61 1.32 16.48 15.82
C PHE A 61 0.90 16.55 17.29
N LYS A 62 1.29 17.64 17.98
CA LYS A 62 0.89 17.86 19.37
C LYS A 62 -0.63 17.88 19.52
N LYS A 63 -1.33 18.63 18.67
CA LYS A 63 -2.79 18.70 18.63
C LYS A 63 -3.45 17.33 18.40
N VAL A 64 -2.85 16.47 17.60
CA VAL A 64 -3.37 15.10 17.39
C VAL A 64 -3.12 14.22 18.60
N ILE A 65 -1.95 14.30 19.23
CA ILE A 65 -1.59 13.50 20.41
C ILE A 65 -2.41 13.91 21.64
N GLU A 66 -2.67 15.21 21.81
CA GLU A 66 -3.48 15.77 22.90
C GLU A 66 -4.98 15.48 22.75
N LYS A 67 -5.44 15.04 21.56
CA LYS A 67 -6.83 14.56 21.42
C LYS A 67 -7.01 13.36 22.35
N ALA A 68 -8.02 13.46 23.21
CA ALA A 68 -8.31 12.54 24.33
C ALA A 68 -8.30 11.03 23.99
N HIS A 69 -8.44 10.65 22.71
CA HIS A 69 -8.56 9.26 22.29
C HIS A 69 -7.51 8.78 21.28
N PHE A 70 -6.47 9.58 20.98
CA PHE A 70 -5.47 9.18 19.97
C PHE A 70 -4.82 7.83 20.27
N PHE A 71 -4.26 7.67 21.48
CA PHE A 71 -3.64 6.39 21.88
C PHE A 71 -4.64 5.23 22.00
N SER A 72 -5.89 5.52 22.35
CA SER A 72 -6.95 4.50 22.36
C SER A 72 -7.25 4.00 20.95
N TYR A 73 -7.28 4.88 19.94
CA TYR A 73 -7.47 4.47 18.55
C TYR A 73 -6.29 3.64 18.04
N VAL A 74 -5.05 4.07 18.33
CA VAL A 74 -3.85 3.30 17.98
C VAL A 74 -3.88 1.91 18.62
N LYS A 75 -4.19 1.83 19.92
CA LYS A 75 -4.29 0.56 20.65
C LYS A 75 -5.37 -0.36 20.05
N ASN A 76 -6.55 0.18 19.74
CA ASN A 76 -7.64 -0.61 19.17
C ASN A 76 -7.24 -1.18 17.81
N SER A 77 -6.64 -0.37 16.93
CA SER A 77 -6.16 -0.85 15.62
C SER A 77 -5.12 -1.95 15.78
N VAL A 78 -4.14 -1.77 16.67
CA VAL A 78 -3.12 -2.81 16.93
C VAL A 78 -3.74 -4.10 17.43
N ILE A 79 -4.67 -4.04 18.39
CA ILE A 79 -5.34 -5.23 18.93
C ILE A 79 -6.11 -5.96 17.84
N ILE A 80 -6.92 -5.22 17.05
CA ILE A 80 -7.71 -5.82 15.96
C ILE A 80 -6.78 -6.46 14.93
N THR A 81 -5.74 -5.76 14.47
CA THR A 81 -4.79 -6.29 13.49
C THR A 81 -4.09 -7.55 14.00
N VAL A 82 -3.61 -7.56 15.25
CA VAL A 82 -2.93 -8.73 15.82
C VAL A 82 -3.88 -9.92 15.93
N LEU A 83 -5.10 -9.71 16.44
CA LEU A 83 -6.09 -10.80 16.57
C LEU A 83 -6.50 -11.35 15.20
N SER A 84 -6.70 -10.47 14.20
CA SER A 84 -6.99 -10.89 12.82
C SER A 84 -5.86 -11.71 12.23
N LEU A 85 -4.60 -11.24 12.35
CA LEU A 85 -3.44 -11.96 11.82
C LEU A 85 -3.26 -13.33 12.49
N LEU A 86 -3.46 -13.43 13.81
CA LEU A 86 -3.41 -14.72 14.51
C LEU A 86 -4.47 -15.69 13.99
N GLY A 87 -5.69 -15.21 13.76
CA GLY A 87 -6.76 -16.01 13.16
C GLY A 87 -6.42 -16.44 11.73
N GLU A 88 -5.91 -15.53 10.92
CA GLU A 88 -5.50 -15.79 9.54
C GLU A 88 -4.39 -16.84 9.47
N ILE A 89 -3.37 -16.77 10.33
CA ILE A 89 -2.27 -17.75 10.37
C ILE A 89 -2.77 -19.17 10.65
N ILE A 90 -3.86 -19.33 11.41
CA ILE A 90 -4.42 -20.65 11.71
C ILE A 90 -5.34 -21.12 10.58
N ILE A 91 -6.25 -20.24 10.12
CA ILE A 91 -7.35 -20.60 9.23
C ILE A 91 -6.89 -20.64 7.76
N VAL A 92 -6.13 -19.64 7.31
CA VAL A 92 -5.77 -19.47 5.89
C VAL A 92 -4.90 -20.64 5.39
N PRO A 93 -3.86 -21.13 6.10
CA PRO A 93 -3.08 -22.27 5.63
C PRO A 93 -3.90 -23.56 5.55
N ALA A 94 -4.78 -23.81 6.54
CA ALA A 94 -5.66 -24.97 6.52
C ALA A 94 -6.63 -24.93 5.33
N PHE A 95 -7.21 -23.76 5.06
CA PHE A 95 -8.07 -23.52 3.91
C PHE A 95 -7.32 -23.67 2.58
N ALA A 96 -6.15 -23.04 2.46
CA ALA A 96 -5.30 -23.13 1.28
C ALA A 96 -4.86 -24.57 0.98
N TYR A 97 -4.53 -25.35 2.02
CA TYR A 97 -4.16 -26.76 1.89
C TYR A 97 -5.34 -27.61 1.38
N ALA A 98 -6.53 -27.44 1.97
CA ALA A 98 -7.72 -28.17 1.57
C ALA A 98 -8.09 -27.90 0.10
N ILE A 99 -7.97 -26.65 -0.37
CA ILE A 99 -8.20 -26.28 -1.76
C ILE A 99 -7.16 -26.90 -2.69
N SER A 100 -5.87 -26.73 -2.36
CA SER A 100 -4.77 -27.22 -3.19
C SER A 100 -4.81 -28.73 -3.39
N ARG A 101 -5.23 -29.48 -2.37
CA ARG A 101 -5.33 -30.95 -2.44
C ARG A 101 -6.55 -31.46 -3.21
N ASN A 102 -7.65 -30.69 -3.28
CA ASN A 102 -8.91 -31.10 -3.92
C ASN A 102 -9.18 -30.43 -5.27
N LYS A 103 -8.14 -29.83 -5.89
CA LYS A 103 -8.21 -29.06 -7.14
C LYS A 103 -8.85 -29.75 -8.36
N ASP A 104 -8.99 -31.08 -8.31
CA ASP A 104 -9.56 -31.86 -9.42
C ASP A 104 -11.09 -31.74 -9.50
N LYS A 105 -11.75 -31.31 -8.41
CA LYS A 105 -13.19 -31.01 -8.41
C LYS A 105 -13.42 -29.58 -8.92
N TRP A 106 -14.40 -29.42 -9.80
CA TRP A 106 -14.67 -28.14 -10.48
C TRP A 106 -14.88 -26.95 -9.52
N TYR A 107 -15.56 -27.15 -8.39
CA TYR A 107 -15.76 -26.11 -7.35
C TYR A 107 -14.43 -25.66 -6.72
N PHE A 108 -13.55 -26.59 -6.34
CA PHE A 108 -12.24 -26.27 -5.76
C PHE A 108 -11.30 -25.63 -6.78
N LYS A 109 -11.42 -25.99 -8.06
CA LYS A 109 -10.66 -25.37 -9.16
C LYS A 109 -11.02 -23.89 -9.37
N ILE A 110 -12.31 -23.54 -9.27
CA ILE A 110 -12.76 -22.14 -9.35
C ILE A 110 -12.18 -21.33 -8.19
N ILE A 111 -12.29 -21.84 -6.96
CA ILE A 111 -11.76 -21.15 -5.76
C ILE A 111 -10.25 -21.01 -5.82
N TYR A 112 -9.54 -22.05 -6.26
CA TYR A 112 -8.09 -22.00 -6.43
C TYR A 112 -7.65 -20.91 -7.42
N ILE A 113 -8.34 -20.78 -8.55
CA ILE A 113 -8.05 -19.73 -9.55
C ILE A 113 -8.34 -18.34 -8.96
N MET A 114 -9.44 -18.14 -8.25
CA MET A 114 -9.77 -16.84 -7.62
C MET A 114 -8.82 -16.42 -6.51
N THR A 115 -8.13 -17.37 -5.87
CA THR A 115 -7.22 -17.07 -4.74
C THR A 115 -5.79 -16.78 -5.21
N ILE A 116 -5.41 -17.25 -6.40
CA ILE A 116 -4.04 -17.14 -6.94
C ILE A 116 -3.93 -16.13 -8.09
N VAL A 117 -5.03 -15.85 -8.80
CA VAL A 117 -5.14 -14.75 -9.78
C VAL A 117 -5.56 -13.48 -9.05
#